data_AF-A0A537QL42-F1
#
_entry.id   AF-A0A537QL42-F1
#
_cell.length_a   1.000
_cell.length_b   1.000
_cell.length_c   1.000
_cell.angle_alpha   90.00
_cell.angle_beta   90.00
_cell.angle_gamma   90.00
#
_symmetry.space_group_name_H-M   'P 1'
#
loop_
_entity.id
_entity.type
_entity.pdbx_description
1 polymer ?
#
loop_
_entity_poly.entity_id
_entity_poly.type
_entity_poly.pdbx_seq_one_letter_code
_entity_poly.pdbx_strand_id
1 'polypeptide(L)'
;MRAAPTTGLTLSAAAFNGNPAPPGPGDPQVRNSSGTNFLIGEGGSLVIAEMAYAFDTEPISSLQLSGVKLGGWYHTADFPDLRRDTLGRSLADPVSNGIAATHSGNFGLYLVLDKMLWRQPDTATQGLAAFFRVGNASPNRNLISLEVDAGLTYKGLFPGRELDLLGVAASYGRIGNAARRLDRDEVRSTGTGGTIRDYEAVLEITYEARISPW
;
A
#
# COMPACT_ATOMS: atom_id res chain seq x y z
N MET A 1 -10.76 2.37 17.33
CA MET A 1 -10.20 2.71 18.66
C MET A 1 -8.82 3.35 18.49
N ARG A 2 -8.47 4.30 19.36
CA ARG A 2 -7.16 4.95 19.38
C ARG A 2 -6.77 5.25 20.83
N ALA A 3 -5.53 4.97 21.20
CA ALA A 3 -4.97 5.21 22.53
C ALA A 3 -3.56 5.79 22.40
N ALA A 4 -3.19 6.71 23.29
CA ALA A 4 -1.87 7.31 23.35
C ALA A 4 -1.28 7.09 24.75
N PRO A 5 -0.67 5.92 25.02
CA PRO A 5 -0.26 5.53 26.38
C PRO A 5 0.92 6.37 26.91
N THR A 6 1.76 6.90 26.03
CA THR A 6 2.89 7.79 26.37
C THR A 6 3.05 8.87 25.32
N THR A 7 3.80 9.92 25.63
CA THR A 7 4.13 10.98 24.66
C THR A 7 4.87 10.39 23.46
N GLY A 8 4.40 10.69 22.25
CA GLY A 8 4.96 10.20 20.99
C GLY A 8 4.40 8.86 20.53
N LEU A 9 3.93 7.98 21.44
CA LEU A 9 3.39 6.67 21.07
C LEU A 9 1.86 6.71 20.93
N THR A 10 1.36 6.25 19.79
CA THR A 10 -0.07 6.05 19.52
C THR A 10 -0.30 4.62 19.06
N LEU A 11 -1.32 3.98 19.63
CA LEU A 11 -1.87 2.71 19.18
C LEU A 11 -3.24 2.96 18.59
N SER A 12 -3.55 2.36 17.44
CA SER A 12 -4.86 2.46 16.82
C SER A 12 -5.28 1.14 16.20
N ALA A 13 -6.58 0.92 16.15
CA ALA A 13 -7.17 -0.18 15.41
C ALA A 13 -8.55 0.19 14.91
N ALA A 14 -8.94 -0.35 13.77
CA ALA A 14 -10.25 -0.13 13.17
C ALA A 14 -10.74 -1.40 12.47
N ALA A 15 -12.05 -1.54 12.37
CA ALA A 15 -12.70 -2.56 11.58
C ALA A 15 -13.59 -1.87 10.54
N PHE A 16 -13.50 -2.34 9.30
CA PHE A 16 -14.23 -1.82 8.15
C PHE A 16 -15.02 -2.95 7.49
N ASN A 17 -16.07 -2.57 6.77
CA ASN A 17 -16.78 -3.48 5.89
C ASN A 17 -15.83 -3.97 4.77
N GLY A 18 -15.80 -5.27 4.51
CA GLY A 18 -14.85 -5.87 3.57
C GLY A 18 -15.13 -5.57 2.10
N ASN A 19 -16.40 -5.38 1.75
CA ASN A 19 -16.84 -5.06 0.40
C ASN A 19 -17.89 -3.93 0.43
N PRO A 20 -17.57 -2.71 -0.04
CA PRO A 20 -18.50 -1.60 -0.01
C PRO A 20 -19.64 -1.72 -1.05
N ALA A 21 -19.61 -2.73 -1.92
CA ALA A 21 -20.60 -2.91 -2.97
C ALA A 21 -21.64 -4.00 -2.62
N PRO A 22 -22.88 -3.90 -3.16
CA PRO A 22 -23.90 -4.93 -2.98
C PRO A 22 -23.41 -6.34 -3.36
N PRO A 23 -23.95 -7.41 -2.74
CA PRO A 23 -23.57 -8.78 -3.06
C PRO A 23 -23.71 -9.11 -4.55
N GLY A 24 -22.83 -9.97 -5.07
CA GLY A 24 -22.86 -10.42 -6.46
C GLY A 24 -21.47 -10.72 -7.06
N PRO A 25 -21.39 -11.20 -8.30
CA PRO A 25 -20.13 -11.39 -8.99
C PRO A 25 -19.64 -10.09 -9.65
N GLY A 26 -18.36 -10.07 -10.05
CA GLY A 26 -17.80 -8.99 -10.86
C GLY A 26 -17.21 -7.84 -10.04
N ASP A 27 -16.89 -6.75 -10.73
CA ASP A 27 -16.17 -5.61 -10.17
C ASP A 27 -17.03 -4.84 -9.13
N PRO A 28 -16.58 -4.73 -7.86
CA PRO A 28 -17.22 -3.89 -6.86
C PRO A 28 -17.41 -2.43 -7.28
N GLN A 29 -16.50 -1.86 -8.09
CA GLN A 29 -16.61 -0.47 -8.56
C GLN A 29 -17.81 -0.28 -9.50
N VAL A 30 -18.14 -1.30 -10.31
CA VAL A 30 -19.31 -1.26 -11.19
C VAL A 30 -20.60 -1.47 -10.39
N ARG A 31 -20.59 -2.39 -9.43
CA ARG A 31 -21.77 -2.68 -8.57
C ARG A 31 -22.09 -1.54 -7.60
N ASN A 32 -21.10 -0.72 -7.25
CA ASN A 32 -21.27 0.50 -6.44
C ASN A 32 -20.94 1.75 -7.26
N SER A 33 -21.51 1.87 -8.46
CA SER A 33 -21.18 2.94 -9.41
C SER A 33 -21.48 4.36 -8.91
N SER A 34 -22.41 4.53 -7.95
CA SER A 34 -22.70 5.84 -7.34
C SER A 34 -21.82 6.17 -6.14
N GLY A 35 -21.15 5.18 -5.54
CA GLY A 35 -20.40 5.34 -4.29
C GLY A 35 -21.26 5.62 -3.04
N THR A 36 -22.59 5.60 -3.16
CA THR A 36 -23.53 5.97 -2.08
C THR A 36 -24.08 4.79 -1.29
N ASN A 37 -23.57 3.57 -1.51
CA ASN A 37 -24.01 2.39 -0.78
C ASN A 37 -23.34 2.32 0.60
N PHE A 38 -24.14 2.23 1.66
CA PHE A 38 -23.69 2.07 3.04
C PHE A 38 -24.11 0.70 3.56
N LEU A 39 -23.32 -0.32 3.23
CA LEU A 39 -23.56 -1.71 3.59
C LEU A 39 -22.68 -2.13 4.76
N ILE A 40 -23.15 -3.09 5.56
CA ILE A 40 -22.43 -3.67 6.69
C ILE A 40 -22.50 -5.19 6.57
N GLY A 41 -21.36 -5.86 6.72
CA GLY A 41 -21.25 -7.32 6.72
C GLY A 41 -20.94 -7.94 5.35
N GLU A 42 -20.85 -7.12 4.30
CA GLU A 42 -20.55 -7.59 2.95
C GLU A 42 -19.06 -7.87 2.78
N GLY A 43 -18.74 -9.04 2.24
CA GLY A 43 -17.36 -9.50 2.06
C GLY A 43 -16.61 -9.70 3.39
N GLY A 44 -17.28 -9.90 4.52
CA GLY A 44 -16.62 -10.03 5.82
C GLY A 44 -16.06 -8.69 6.33
N SER A 45 -15.05 -8.75 7.20
CA SER A 45 -14.49 -7.58 7.89
C SER A 45 -13.01 -7.39 7.55
N LEU A 46 -12.62 -6.13 7.31
CA LEU A 46 -11.23 -5.72 7.24
C LEU A 46 -10.83 -5.06 8.55
N VAL A 47 -9.96 -5.70 9.32
CA VAL A 47 -9.40 -5.18 10.57
C VAL A 47 -8.00 -4.66 10.30
N ILE A 48 -7.69 -3.45 10.75
CA ILE A 48 -6.35 -2.87 10.71
C ILE A 48 -5.92 -2.49 12.13
N ALA A 49 -4.66 -2.69 12.44
CA ALA A 49 -4.03 -2.20 13.66
C ALA A 49 -2.69 -1.54 13.32
N GLU A 50 -2.37 -0.45 14.00
CA GLU A 50 -1.18 0.36 13.78
C GLU A 50 -0.62 0.87 15.11
N MET A 51 0.70 0.79 15.22
CA MET A 51 1.49 1.48 16.24
C MET A 51 2.29 2.58 15.55
N ALA A 52 2.09 3.82 15.99
CA ALA A 52 2.81 4.99 15.50
C ALA A 52 3.65 5.58 16.64
N TYR A 53 4.93 5.86 16.36
CA TYR A 53 5.82 6.55 17.27
C TYR A 53 6.40 7.79 16.60
N ALA A 54 6.10 8.96 17.14
CA ALA A 54 6.67 10.23 16.73
C ALA A 54 7.88 10.57 17.61
N PHE A 55 8.94 11.04 16.96
CA PHE A 55 10.19 11.46 17.59
C PHE A 55 10.71 12.73 16.88
N ASP A 56 11.82 13.29 17.36
CA ASP A 56 12.36 14.56 16.87
C ASP A 56 11.30 15.70 16.91
N THR A 57 10.61 15.88 18.04
CA THR A 57 9.64 16.96 18.22
C THR A 57 10.30 18.33 18.19
N GLU A 58 9.74 19.24 17.39
CA GLU A 58 10.16 20.65 17.32
C GLU A 58 10.07 21.33 18.71
N PRO A 59 11.07 22.14 19.12
CA PRO A 59 11.01 22.88 20.37
C PRO A 59 10.01 24.06 20.35
N ILE A 60 9.67 24.58 19.15
CA ILE A 60 8.94 25.85 18.97
C ILE A 60 7.57 25.64 18.30
N SER A 61 7.34 24.47 17.69
CA SER A 61 6.05 24.11 17.10
C SER A 61 5.68 22.67 17.47
N SER A 62 4.39 22.37 17.57
CA SER A 62 3.90 21.00 17.82
C SER A 62 4.00 20.09 16.57
N LEU A 63 4.77 20.49 15.55
CA LEU A 63 5.00 19.70 14.35
C LEU A 63 5.94 18.54 14.67
N GLN A 64 5.47 17.33 14.39
CA GLN A 64 6.28 16.13 14.46
C GLN A 64 7.11 16.04 13.17
N LEU A 65 8.43 16.13 13.29
CA LEU A 65 9.36 16.14 12.15
C LEU A 65 9.75 14.73 11.70
N SER A 66 9.62 13.76 12.59
CA SER A 66 9.96 12.37 12.31
C SER A 66 8.96 11.42 12.95
N GLY A 67 8.70 10.30 12.30
CA GLY A 67 7.79 9.29 12.80
C GLY A 67 8.01 7.94 12.16
N VAL A 68 7.64 6.90 12.90
CA VAL A 68 7.55 5.53 12.41
C VAL A 68 6.16 4.99 12.67
N LYS A 69 5.59 4.27 11.71
CA LYS A 69 4.36 3.52 11.86
C LYS A 69 4.59 2.08 11.46
N LEU A 70 4.25 1.15 12.34
CA LEU A 70 4.24 -0.27 12.09
C LEU A 70 2.80 -0.76 12.23
N GLY A 71 2.27 -1.40 11.20
CA GLY A 71 0.91 -1.91 11.26
C GLY A 71 0.70 -3.14 10.43
N GLY A 72 -0.52 -3.64 10.52
CA GLY A 72 -0.97 -4.80 9.79
C GLY A 72 -2.47 -4.81 9.63
N TRP A 73 -2.93 -5.54 8.64
CA TRP A 73 -4.33 -5.72 8.36
C TRP A 73 -4.66 -7.20 8.18
N TYR A 74 -5.90 -7.55 8.51
CA TYR A 74 -6.48 -8.86 8.29
C TYR A 74 -7.88 -8.70 7.73
N HIS A 75 -8.14 -9.33 6.61
CA HIS A 75 -9.43 -9.35 5.94
C HIS A 75 -10.03 -10.74 6.06
N THR A 76 -11.24 -10.86 6.62
CA THR A 76 -11.85 -12.17 6.92
C THR A 76 -12.57 -12.82 5.74
N ALA A 77 -12.54 -12.21 4.54
CA ALA A 77 -13.24 -12.75 3.38
C ALA A 77 -12.55 -13.99 2.85
N ASP A 78 -13.24 -14.67 1.95
CA ASP A 78 -12.67 -15.71 1.11
C ASP A 78 -12.09 -15.08 -0.17
N PHE A 79 -10.85 -15.46 -0.49
CA PHE A 79 -10.11 -14.93 -1.65
C PHE A 79 -9.71 -16.07 -2.60
N PRO A 80 -9.90 -15.90 -3.92
CA PRO A 80 -9.46 -16.90 -4.89
C PRO A 80 -7.92 -16.98 -4.96
N ASP A 81 -7.40 -18.20 -5.10
CA ASP A 81 -6.01 -18.46 -5.42
C ASP A 81 -5.70 -17.97 -6.84
N LEU A 82 -4.58 -17.28 -7.01
CA LEU A 82 -4.17 -16.73 -8.31
C LEU A 82 -3.60 -17.78 -9.27
N ARG A 83 -3.43 -19.03 -8.85
CA ARG A 83 -2.78 -20.08 -9.63
C ARG A 83 -3.52 -21.40 -9.62
N ARG A 84 -4.09 -21.81 -8.50
CA ARG A 84 -4.58 -23.17 -8.29
C ARG A 84 -6.10 -23.27 -8.41
N ASP A 85 -6.57 -24.35 -9.02
CA ASP A 85 -7.98 -24.71 -9.03
C ASP A 85 -8.38 -25.53 -7.79
N THR A 86 -9.67 -25.84 -7.62
CA THR A 86 -10.17 -26.59 -6.45
C THR A 86 -9.66 -28.04 -6.35
N LEU A 87 -9.03 -28.57 -7.41
CA LEU A 87 -8.38 -29.89 -7.42
C LEU A 87 -6.85 -29.78 -7.21
N GLY A 88 -6.32 -28.58 -6.99
CA GLY A 88 -4.90 -28.32 -6.80
C GLY A 88 -4.09 -28.27 -8.09
N ARG A 89 -4.73 -28.28 -9.27
CA ARG A 89 -4.07 -28.11 -10.57
C ARG A 89 -3.81 -26.63 -10.84
N SER A 90 -2.97 -26.34 -11.82
CA SER A 90 -2.84 -24.95 -12.28
C SER A 90 -4.10 -24.54 -13.03
N LEU A 91 -4.55 -23.30 -12.88
CA LEU A 91 -5.67 -22.74 -13.66
C LEU A 91 -5.35 -22.66 -15.16
N ALA A 92 -4.06 -22.71 -15.52
CA ALA A 92 -3.59 -22.79 -16.90
C ALA A 92 -3.57 -24.22 -17.48
N ASP A 93 -3.83 -25.26 -16.65
CA ASP A 93 -3.90 -26.65 -17.10
C ASP A 93 -5.16 -26.84 -17.97
N PRO A 94 -5.08 -27.41 -19.20
CA PRO A 94 -6.25 -27.62 -20.05
C PRO A 94 -7.31 -28.54 -19.44
N VAL A 95 -6.93 -29.37 -18.47
CA VAL A 95 -7.87 -30.21 -17.71
C VAL A 95 -8.23 -29.64 -16.34
N SER A 96 -7.89 -28.38 -16.07
CA SER A 96 -8.41 -27.66 -14.90
C SER A 96 -9.93 -27.56 -14.98
N ASN A 97 -10.57 -27.56 -13.82
CA ASN A 97 -12.01 -27.25 -13.76
C ASN A 97 -12.31 -25.74 -13.91
N GLY A 98 -11.27 -24.89 -14.01
CA GLY A 98 -11.39 -23.44 -14.19
C GLY A 98 -11.89 -22.68 -12.96
N ILE A 99 -12.12 -23.35 -11.83
CA ILE A 99 -12.62 -22.75 -10.59
C ILE A 99 -11.44 -22.60 -9.64
N ALA A 100 -11.06 -21.36 -9.35
CA ALA A 100 -9.97 -21.07 -8.41
C ALA A 100 -10.23 -21.67 -7.02
N ALA A 101 -9.20 -22.25 -6.41
CA ALA A 101 -9.24 -22.64 -5.02
C ALA A 101 -9.46 -21.42 -4.12
N THR A 102 -10.11 -21.61 -2.98
CA THR A 102 -10.42 -20.51 -2.06
C THR A 102 -9.48 -20.53 -0.86
N HIS A 103 -9.00 -19.35 -0.48
CA HIS A 103 -8.29 -19.11 0.77
C HIS A 103 -9.17 -18.34 1.74
N SER A 104 -9.32 -18.86 2.95
CA SER A 104 -9.96 -18.11 4.02
C SER A 104 -8.99 -17.08 4.57
N GLY A 105 -9.38 -15.83 4.48
CA GLY A 105 -8.65 -14.69 4.99
C GLY A 105 -7.51 -14.20 4.09
N ASN A 106 -7.14 -12.95 4.31
CA ASN A 106 -5.99 -12.31 3.69
C ASN A 106 -5.36 -11.34 4.69
N PHE A 107 -4.06 -11.13 4.60
CA PHE A 107 -3.35 -10.27 5.55
C PHE A 107 -2.11 -9.66 4.92
N GLY A 108 -1.67 -8.59 5.56
CA GLY A 108 -0.45 -7.89 5.22
C GLY A 108 0.11 -7.12 6.41
N LEU A 109 1.39 -6.80 6.34
CA LEU A 109 2.10 -5.96 7.29
C LEU A 109 2.70 -4.77 6.54
N TYR A 110 2.89 -3.66 7.23
CA TYR A 110 3.51 -2.48 6.65
C TYR A 110 4.31 -1.69 7.67
N LEU A 111 5.29 -0.96 7.16
CA LEU A 111 6.12 0.00 7.88
C LEU A 111 6.16 1.30 7.08
N VAL A 112 5.98 2.42 7.76
CA VAL A 112 6.14 3.78 7.21
C VAL A 112 7.12 4.53 8.10
N LEU A 113 8.07 5.22 7.49
CA LEU A 113 9.06 6.06 8.14
C LEU A 113 9.06 7.42 7.45
N ASP A 114 8.94 8.47 8.23
CA ASP A 114 9.15 9.85 7.81
C ASP A 114 10.24 10.44 8.70
N LYS A 115 11.22 11.14 8.11
CA LYS A 115 12.33 11.73 8.87
C LYS A 115 12.81 13.03 8.27
N MET A 116 12.83 14.08 9.07
CA MET A 116 13.60 15.28 8.75
C MET A 116 15.10 14.98 8.89
N LEU A 117 15.83 15.00 7.77
CA LEU A 117 17.26 14.68 7.73
C LEU A 117 18.13 15.89 8.08
N TRP A 118 17.73 17.07 7.59
CA TRP A 118 18.46 18.30 7.81
C TRP A 118 17.51 19.49 7.76
N ARG A 119 17.69 20.45 8.66
CA ARG A 119 16.93 21.69 8.71
C ARG A 119 17.84 22.86 8.40
N GLN A 120 17.36 23.77 7.56
CA GLN A 120 18.09 24.98 7.27
C GLN A 120 18.15 25.89 8.50
N PRO A 121 19.36 26.34 8.92
CA PRO A 121 19.52 27.27 10.03
C PRO A 121 18.65 28.51 9.87
N ASP A 122 18.16 29.04 10.99
CA ASP A 122 17.34 30.26 11.04
C ASP A 122 16.01 30.21 10.26
N THR A 123 15.58 29.01 9.85
CA THR A 123 14.26 28.79 9.24
C THR A 123 13.44 27.80 10.04
N ALA A 124 12.12 28.01 10.09
CA ALA A 124 11.20 27.14 10.82
C ALA A 124 10.75 25.92 10.01
N THR A 125 10.81 25.95 8.67
CA THR A 125 10.18 24.93 7.83
C THR A 125 10.99 24.46 6.62
N GLN A 126 12.17 25.02 6.37
CA GLN A 126 12.99 24.62 5.22
C GLN A 126 13.96 23.52 5.59
N GLY A 127 14.26 22.67 4.61
CA GLY A 127 15.24 21.60 4.76
C GLY A 127 14.89 20.35 3.98
N LEU A 128 15.64 19.30 4.27
CA LEU A 128 15.61 18.01 3.60
C LEU A 128 14.92 16.99 4.50
N ALA A 129 13.89 16.34 3.99
CA ALA A 129 13.23 15.21 4.59
C ALA A 129 13.34 13.96 3.70
N ALA A 130 13.21 12.80 4.33
CA ALA A 130 13.11 11.51 3.67
C ALA A 130 11.87 10.77 4.12
N PHE A 131 11.32 9.96 3.22
CA PHE A 131 10.31 8.98 3.58
C PHE A 131 10.71 7.59 3.07
N PHE A 132 10.19 6.57 3.75
CA PHE A 132 10.31 5.18 3.36
C PHE A 132 9.03 4.42 3.73
N ARG A 133 8.51 3.63 2.80
CA ARG A 133 7.36 2.75 3.02
C ARG A 133 7.69 1.36 2.52
N VAL A 134 7.25 0.35 3.27
CA VAL A 134 7.27 -1.03 2.80
C VAL A 134 6.03 -1.74 3.28
N GLY A 135 5.38 -2.49 2.39
CA GLY A 135 4.20 -3.28 2.70
C GLY A 135 4.26 -4.63 2.01
N ASN A 136 3.75 -5.67 2.66
CA ASN A 136 3.62 -6.99 2.06
C ASN A 136 2.19 -7.51 2.18
N ALA A 137 1.82 -8.40 1.26
CA ALA A 137 0.55 -9.12 1.28
C ALA A 137 0.77 -10.58 0.89
N SER A 138 -0.18 -11.44 1.23
CA SER A 138 -0.10 -12.87 0.89
C SER A 138 0.04 -13.10 -0.63
N PRO A 139 1.15 -13.66 -1.14
CA PRO A 139 1.51 -13.63 -2.56
C PRO A 139 0.71 -14.60 -3.45
N ASN A 140 -0.14 -15.44 -2.85
CA ASN A 140 -0.97 -16.42 -3.54
C ASN A 140 -2.40 -15.94 -3.83
N ARG A 141 -2.79 -14.79 -3.27
CA ARG A 141 -4.13 -14.18 -3.44
C ARG A 141 -4.08 -12.66 -3.65
N ASN A 142 -2.88 -12.06 -3.68
CA ASN A 142 -2.64 -10.66 -4.01
C ASN A 142 -1.67 -10.55 -5.19
N LEU A 143 -2.03 -9.73 -6.19
CA LEU A 143 -1.21 -9.53 -7.38
C LEU A 143 0.11 -8.85 -7.05
N ILE A 144 0.08 -7.84 -6.18
CA ILE A 144 1.28 -7.22 -5.59
C ILE A 144 1.51 -7.86 -4.22
N SER A 145 2.69 -8.42 -4.02
CA SER A 145 3.07 -9.14 -2.80
C SER A 145 3.99 -8.36 -1.88
N LEU A 146 4.67 -7.37 -2.43
CA LEU A 146 5.59 -6.48 -1.75
C LEU A 146 5.58 -5.16 -2.51
N GLU A 147 5.50 -4.07 -1.78
CA GLU A 147 5.67 -2.71 -2.28
C GLU A 147 6.71 -2.01 -1.42
N VAL A 148 7.64 -1.30 -2.05
CA VAL A 148 8.67 -0.51 -1.40
C VAL A 148 8.71 0.86 -2.06
N ASP A 149 8.57 1.91 -1.27
CA ASP A 149 8.69 3.29 -1.72
C ASP A 149 9.74 4.02 -0.88
N ALA A 150 10.50 4.89 -1.52
CA ALA A 150 11.43 5.76 -0.83
C ALA A 150 11.59 7.08 -1.59
N GLY A 151 11.86 8.15 -0.86
CA GLY A 151 12.12 9.42 -1.51
C GLY A 151 12.67 10.49 -0.60
N LEU A 152 13.05 11.59 -1.22
CA LEU A 152 13.58 12.79 -0.59
C LEU A 152 12.73 13.98 -1.01
N THR A 153 12.49 14.88 -0.08
CA THR A 153 11.86 16.18 -0.35
C THR A 153 12.72 17.29 0.23
N TYR A 154 12.90 18.36 -0.53
CA TYR A 154 13.56 19.58 -0.06
C TYR A 154 12.59 20.75 -0.18
N LYS A 155 12.29 21.40 0.95
CA LYS A 155 11.49 22.63 0.98
C LYS A 155 12.38 23.86 1.05
N GLY A 156 12.15 24.82 0.15
CA GLY A 156 12.88 26.09 0.08
C GLY A 156 14.27 26.00 -0.54
N LEU A 157 14.46 25.13 -1.54
CA LEU A 157 15.77 24.89 -2.16
C LEU A 157 16.34 26.10 -2.91
N PHE A 158 15.48 26.92 -3.51
CA PHE A 158 15.89 28.04 -4.36
C PHE A 158 15.67 29.39 -3.66
N PRO A 159 16.62 30.35 -3.80
CA PRO A 159 16.45 31.71 -3.26
C PRO A 159 15.19 32.40 -3.80
N GLY A 160 14.41 33.04 -2.92
CA GLY A 160 13.15 33.70 -3.28
C GLY A 160 11.97 32.76 -3.51
N ARG A 161 12.16 31.44 -3.27
CA ARG A 161 11.15 30.37 -3.41
C ARG A 161 11.11 29.52 -2.15
N GLU A 162 11.07 30.18 -0.99
CA GLU A 162 11.18 29.61 0.35
C GLU A 162 10.08 28.58 0.69
N LEU A 163 8.98 28.62 -0.04
CA LEU A 163 7.81 27.77 0.14
C LEU A 163 7.70 26.65 -0.89
N ASP A 164 8.55 26.63 -1.91
CA ASP A 164 8.53 25.61 -2.96
C ASP A 164 9.10 24.29 -2.44
N LEU A 165 8.68 23.18 -3.05
CA LEU A 165 9.11 21.84 -2.69
C LEU A 165 9.63 21.11 -3.93
N LEU A 166 10.84 20.57 -3.83
CA LEU A 166 11.39 19.63 -4.80
C LEU A 166 11.32 18.22 -4.19
N GLY A 167 10.77 17.26 -4.92
CA GLY A 167 10.67 15.86 -4.52
C GLY A 167 11.31 14.94 -5.55
N VAL A 168 11.98 13.90 -5.07
CA VAL A 168 12.42 12.75 -5.87
C VAL A 168 12.04 11.48 -5.14
N ALA A 169 11.34 10.57 -5.81
CA ALA A 169 10.86 9.35 -5.21
C ALA A 169 10.98 8.16 -6.17
N ALA A 170 11.17 6.97 -5.61
CA ALA A 170 11.12 5.72 -6.35
C ALA A 170 10.18 4.73 -5.66
N SER A 171 9.46 3.96 -6.47
CA SER A 171 8.53 2.92 -6.05
C SER A 171 8.88 1.60 -6.75
N TYR A 172 8.72 0.49 -6.03
CA TYR A 172 8.94 -0.86 -6.53
C TYR A 172 7.82 -1.79 -6.02
N GLY A 173 7.01 -2.30 -6.94
CA GLY A 173 5.94 -3.27 -6.67
C GLY A 173 6.27 -4.64 -7.22
N ARG A 174 6.42 -5.65 -6.35
CA ARG A 174 6.74 -7.03 -6.75
C ARG A 174 5.49 -7.87 -6.94
N ILE A 175 5.37 -8.48 -8.12
CA ILE A 175 4.27 -9.40 -8.46
C ILE A 175 4.26 -10.62 -7.53
N GLY A 176 3.10 -11.12 -7.15
CA GLY A 176 2.90 -12.28 -6.30
C GLY A 176 3.41 -13.57 -6.95
N ASN A 177 3.98 -14.46 -6.13
CA ASN A 177 4.60 -15.69 -6.64
C ASN A 177 3.60 -16.61 -7.36
N ALA A 178 2.32 -16.60 -6.99
CA ALA A 178 1.30 -17.40 -7.65
C ALA A 178 1.00 -16.86 -9.05
N ALA A 179 0.82 -15.54 -9.21
CA ALA A 179 0.64 -14.90 -10.51
C ALA A 179 1.82 -15.19 -11.46
N ARG A 180 3.07 -15.02 -11.00
CA ARG A 180 4.26 -15.34 -11.82
C ARG A 180 4.34 -16.80 -12.23
N ARG A 181 3.89 -17.69 -11.36
CA ARG A 181 3.89 -19.13 -11.62
C ARG A 181 2.74 -19.52 -12.53
N LEU A 182 1.59 -18.84 -12.46
CA LEU A 182 0.51 -19.00 -13.42
C LEU A 182 1.00 -18.61 -14.82
N ASP A 183 1.65 -17.45 -14.99
CA ASP A 183 2.20 -17.02 -16.28
C ASP A 183 3.15 -18.09 -16.88
N ARG A 184 3.98 -18.71 -16.03
CA ARG A 184 4.87 -19.82 -16.45
C ARG A 184 4.11 -21.09 -16.81
N ASP A 185 3.06 -21.41 -16.05
CA ASP A 185 2.21 -22.57 -16.32
C ASP A 185 1.47 -22.39 -17.66
N GLU A 186 1.02 -21.17 -18.00
CA GLU A 186 0.41 -20.83 -19.29
C GLU A 186 1.38 -21.01 -20.46
N VAL A 187 2.59 -20.47 -20.36
CA VAL A 187 3.64 -20.66 -21.38
C VAL A 187 3.94 -22.15 -21.58
N ARG A 188 4.03 -22.92 -20.49
CA ARG A 188 4.27 -24.36 -20.56
C ARG A 188 3.10 -25.13 -21.17
N SER A 189 1.87 -24.75 -20.84
CA SER A 189 0.63 -25.42 -21.27
C SER A 189 0.33 -25.17 -22.75
N THR A 190 0.47 -23.92 -23.19
CA THR A 190 0.17 -23.50 -24.56
C THR A 190 1.34 -23.73 -25.53
N GLY A 191 2.56 -23.91 -25.03
CA GLY A 191 3.77 -23.99 -25.85
C GLY A 191 4.13 -22.69 -26.57
N THR A 192 3.40 -21.59 -26.27
CA THR A 192 3.59 -20.28 -26.89
C THR A 192 4.32 -19.37 -25.90
N GLY A 193 5.29 -18.59 -26.39
CA GLY A 193 5.98 -17.60 -25.56
C GLY A 193 5.01 -16.55 -24.99
N GLY A 194 5.26 -16.11 -23.75
CA GLY A 194 4.42 -15.13 -23.05
C GLY A 194 5.20 -14.39 -21.98
N THR A 195 4.67 -13.24 -21.56
CA THR A 195 5.30 -12.39 -20.55
C THR A 195 5.09 -13.00 -19.16
N ILE A 196 6.19 -13.23 -18.44
CA ILE A 196 6.15 -13.58 -17.02
C ILE A 196 6.25 -12.27 -16.24
N ARG A 197 5.16 -11.85 -15.61
CA ARG A 197 5.14 -10.62 -14.79
C ARG A 197 6.14 -10.78 -13.63
N ASP A 198 6.92 -9.75 -13.31
CA ASP A 198 7.93 -9.82 -12.25
C ASP A 198 7.78 -8.72 -11.20
N TYR A 199 7.85 -7.46 -11.63
CA TYR A 199 7.70 -6.25 -10.83
C TYR A 199 7.29 -5.06 -11.70
N GLU A 200 6.93 -3.98 -11.04
CA GLU A 200 6.80 -2.64 -11.62
C GLU A 200 7.67 -1.68 -10.81
N ALA A 201 8.37 -0.77 -11.49
CA ALA A 201 9.19 0.24 -10.85
C ALA A 201 8.91 1.63 -11.46
N VAL A 202 8.80 2.63 -10.60
CA VAL A 202 8.50 4.01 -10.99
C VAL A 202 9.53 4.94 -10.35
N LEU A 203 9.98 5.93 -11.11
CA LEU A 203 10.77 7.06 -10.63
C LEU A 203 9.96 8.34 -10.87
N GLU A 204 9.79 9.14 -9.83
CA GLU A 204 9.09 10.42 -9.88
C GLU A 204 10.04 11.55 -9.49
N ILE A 205 9.94 12.66 -10.21
CA ILE A 205 10.57 13.94 -9.87
C ILE A 205 9.48 15.00 -9.95
N THR A 206 9.25 15.70 -8.84
CA THR A 206 8.15 16.65 -8.70
C THR A 206 8.69 17.99 -8.19
N TYR A 207 8.23 19.09 -8.79
CA TYR A 207 8.47 20.44 -8.30
C TYR A 207 7.15 21.15 -8.05
N GLU A 208 6.87 21.46 -6.78
CA GLU A 208 5.71 22.23 -6.39
C GLU A 208 6.11 23.70 -6.23
N ALA A 209 5.62 24.53 -7.14
CA ALA A 209 5.76 25.98 -7.09
C ALA A 209 4.60 26.59 -6.28
N ARG A 210 4.87 27.13 -5.09
CA ARG A 210 3.85 27.86 -4.32
C ARG A 210 3.68 29.26 -4.93
N ILE A 211 2.52 29.49 -5.57
CA ILE A 211 2.18 30.78 -6.19
C ILE A 211 1.34 31.63 -5.22
N SER A 212 0.38 31.01 -4.54
CA SER A 212 -0.51 31.64 -3.56
C SER A 212 -0.61 30.81 -2.26
N PRO A 213 -1.09 31.41 -1.16
CA PRO A 213 -1.37 30.68 0.09
C PRO A 213 -2.58 29.73 0.00
N TRP A 214 -3.44 29.88 -1.01
CA TRP A 214 -4.63 29.06 -1.27
C TRP A 214 -4.44 28.21 -2.52
#